data_AF-A0A3C1RIJ1-F1
#
_entry.id   AF-A0A3C1RIJ1-F1
#
_cell.length_a   1.000
_cell.length_b   1.000
_cell.length_c   1.000
_cell.angle_alpha   90.00
_cell.angle_beta   90.00
_cell.angle_gamma   90.00
#
_symmetry.space_group_name_H-M   'P 1'
#
loop_
_entity.id
_entity.type
_entity.pdbx_description
1 polymer ?
#
loop_
_entity_poly.entity_id
_entity_poly.type
_entity_poly.pdbx_seq_one_letter_code
_entity_poly.pdbx_strand_id
1 'polypeptide(L)' 'MSRSKRKTPIIGITTAETEKENKLEANRKLRRLNRMKIHKGDFEFFQLREISDVWCFDKDGKQYLKNPDRKDLMK' A
#
# COMPACT_ATOMS: atom_id res chain seq x y z
N MET A 1 15.96 -6.47 -0.69
CA MET A 1 16.14 -5.81 -2.01
C MET A 1 17.63 -5.80 -2.32
N SER A 2 18.05 -6.23 -3.51
CA SER A 2 19.47 -6.37 -3.82
C SER A 2 20.09 -4.99 -4.03
N ARG A 3 21.18 -4.71 -3.31
CA ARG A 3 21.93 -3.44 -3.33
C ARG A 3 22.79 -3.32 -4.60
N SER A 4 22.18 -3.57 -5.76
CA SER A 4 22.88 -3.60 -7.04
C SER A 4 23.15 -2.18 -7.52
N LYS A 5 24.43 -1.82 -7.60
CA LYS A 5 24.88 -0.54 -8.16
C LYS A 5 24.71 -0.43 -9.68
N ARG A 6 24.36 -1.53 -10.37
CA ARG A 6 24.25 -1.59 -11.83
C ARG A 6 22.82 -1.38 -12.34
N LYS A 7 21.79 -1.68 -11.54
CA LYS A 7 20.40 -1.57 -11.98
C LYS A 7 19.84 -0.18 -11.65
N THR A 8 19.11 0.40 -12.59
CA THR A 8 18.29 1.58 -12.34
C THR A 8 17.21 1.25 -11.32
N PRO A 9 17.13 2.01 -10.20
CA PRO A 9 16.16 1.74 -9.16
C PRO A 9 14.75 2.10 -9.64
N ILE A 10 13.78 1.34 -9.17
CA ILE A 10 12.35 1.58 -9.41
C ILE A 10 11.79 2.20 -8.13
N ILE A 11 11.19 3.39 -8.26
CA ILE A 11 10.57 4.14 -7.15
C ILE A 11 9.07 4.32 -7.41
N GLY A 12 8.34 4.71 -6.37
CA GLY A 12 6.96 5.16 -6.54
C GLY A 12 6.90 6.41 -7.43
N ILE A 13 5.84 6.56 -8.22
CA ILE A 13 5.63 7.80 -8.99
C ILE A 13 5.23 8.98 -8.09
N THR A 14 4.68 8.65 -6.93
CA THR A 14 4.11 9.60 -5.96
C THR A 14 5.16 10.07 -4.97
N THR A 15 4.88 11.19 -4.30
CA THR A 15 5.71 11.72 -3.20
C THR A 15 5.43 11.04 -1.86
N ALA A 16 4.44 10.15 -1.78
CA ALA A 16 4.10 9.47 -0.54
C ALA A 16 5.21 8.47 -0.15
N GLU A 17 5.84 8.71 0.99
CA GLU A 17 6.93 7.84 1.46
C GLU A 17 6.42 6.45 1.88
N THR A 18 5.20 6.37 2.43
CA THR A 18 4.64 5.14 2.99
C THR A 18 3.16 4.96 2.65
N GLU A 19 2.71 3.72 2.60
CA GLU A 19 1.27 3.36 2.49
C GLU A 19 0.66 3.01 3.85
N LYS A 20 1.33 3.39 4.95
CA LYS A 20 0.97 2.91 6.29
C LYS A 20 -0.42 3.40 6.69
N GLU A 21 -0.74 4.65 6.37
CA GLU A 21 -2.03 5.26 6.68
C GLU A 21 -3.16 4.61 5.90
N ASN A 22 -3.01 4.41 4.58
CA ASN A 22 -4.00 3.70 3.75
C ASN A 22 -4.30 2.29 4.27
N LYS A 23 -3.26 1.54 4.63
CA LYS A 23 -3.43 0.20 5.22
C LYS A 23 -4.13 0.26 6.57
N LEU A 24 -3.81 1.27 7.39
CA LEU A 24 -4.45 1.45 8.69
C LEU A 24 -5.93 1.76 8.53
N GLU A 25 -6.29 2.68 7.63
CA GLU A 25 -7.67 3.07 7.36
C GLU A 25 -8.49 1.92 6.79
N ALA A 26 -7.97 1.22 5.78
CA ALA A 26 -8.60 0.03 5.21
C ALA A 26 -8.93 -1.03 6.28
N ASN A 27 -7.97 -1.31 7.16
CA ASN A 27 -8.16 -2.27 8.26
C ASN A 27 -9.13 -1.77 9.33
N ARG A 28 -9.12 -0.48 9.66
CA ARG A 28 -10.10 0.13 10.59
C ARG A 28 -11.52 0.00 10.02
N LYS A 29 -11.70 0.30 8.74
CA LYS A 29 -12.99 0.20 8.03
C LYS A 29 -13.49 -1.26 8.01
N LEU A 30 -12.63 -2.22 7.66
CA LEU A 30 -12.93 -3.65 7.68
C LEU A 30 -13.42 -4.12 9.06
N ARG A 31 -12.67 -3.80 10.12
CA ARG A 31 -13.01 -4.20 11.49
C ARG A 31 -14.34 -3.59 11.95
N ARG A 32 -14.60 -2.32 11.57
CA ARG A 32 -15.86 -1.65 11.90
C ARG A 32 -17.05 -2.33 11.23
N LEU A 33 -16.95 -2.63 9.94
CA LEU A 33 -18.02 -3.27 9.16
C LEU A 33 -18.32 -4.69 9.68
N ASN A 34 -17.28 -5.51 9.89
CA ASN A 34 -17.47 -6.87 10.39
C ASN A 34 -18.01 -6.90 11.83
N ARG A 35 -17.62 -5.95 12.69
CA ARG A 35 -18.22 -5.83 14.03
C ARG A 35 -19.72 -5.56 13.98
N MET A 36 -20.18 -4.74 13.03
CA MET A 36 -21.61 -4.48 12.84
C MET A 36 -22.36 -5.74 12.36
N LYS A 37 -21.75 -6.54 11.48
CA LYS A 37 -22.33 -7.83 11.05
C LYS A 37 -22.44 -8.82 12.20
N ILE A 38 -21.39 -8.97 13.01
CA ILE A 38 -21.41 -9.82 14.21
C ILE A 38 -22.56 -9.44 15.14
N HIS A 39 -22.75 -8.14 15.40
CA HIS A 39 -23.83 -7.68 16.27
C HIS A 39 -25.24 -7.96 15.70
N LYS A 40 -25.37 -8.04 14.37
CA LYS A 40 -26.61 -8.40 13.67
C LYS A 40 -26.80 -9.92 13.54
N GLY A 41 -25.87 -10.75 14.02
CA GLY A 41 -25.90 -12.20 13.84
C GLY A 41 -25.57 -12.65 12.41
N ASP A 42 -25.00 -11.77 11.59
CA ASP A 42 -24.51 -12.08 10.25
C ASP A 42 -23.02 -12.46 10.33
N PHE A 43 -22.68 -13.66 9.88
CA PHE A 43 -21.32 -14.21 9.91
C PHE A 43 -20.64 -14.21 8.54
N GLU A 44 -21.29 -13.66 7.52
CA GLU A 44 -20.68 -13.47 6.20
C GLU A 44 -19.80 -12.23 6.23
N PHE A 45 -18.55 -12.37 6.63
CA PHE A 45 -17.65 -11.23 6.79
C PHE A 45 -17.18 -10.66 5.46
N PHE A 46 -17.09 -9.34 5.39
CA PHE A 46 -16.46 -8.65 4.28
C PHE A 46 -14.98 -9.01 4.20
N GLN A 47 -14.48 -9.10 2.98
CA GLN A 47 -13.07 -9.26 2.67
C GLN A 47 -12.39 -7.90 2.48
N LEU A 48 -11.09 -7.84 2.74
CA LEU A 48 -10.33 -6.58 2.66
C LEU A 48 -10.43 -5.94 1.26
N ARG A 49 -10.40 -6.77 0.20
CA ARG A 49 -10.46 -6.31 -1.21
C ARG A 49 -11.83 -5.82 -1.66
N GLU A 50 -12.90 -6.18 -0.94
CA GLU A 50 -14.24 -5.65 -1.21
C GLU A 50 -14.39 -4.21 -0.69
N ILE A 51 -13.58 -3.83 0.30
CA ILE A 51 -13.72 -2.57 1.03
C ILE A 51 -12.62 -1.55 0.67
N SER A 52 -11.43 -2.06 0.33
CA SER A 52 -10.27 -1.24 -0.04
C SER A 52 -9.72 -1.64 -1.39
N ASP A 53 -9.61 -0.66 -2.28
CA ASP A 53 -8.85 -0.78 -3.51
C ASP A 53 -7.39 -0.35 -3.25
N VAL A 54 -6.45 -1.24 -3.56
CA VAL A 54 -5.01 -0.98 -3.35
C VAL A 54 -4.44 -0.11 -4.48
N TRP A 55 -5.09 -0.07 -5.64
CA TRP A 55 -4.70 0.83 -6.73
C TRP A 55 -5.00 2.29 -6.42
N CYS A 56 -5.91 2.54 -5.47
CA CYS A 56 -6.23 3.88 -4.98
C CYS A 56 -5.31 4.34 -3.84
N PHE A 57 -4.26 3.60 -3.49
CA PHE A 57 -3.37 4.00 -2.40
C PHE A 57 -2.40 5.08 -2.85
N ASP A 58 -2.00 5.95 -1.92
CA ASP A 58 -1.16 7.11 -2.21
C ASP A 58 0.21 6.79 -2.80
N LYS A 59 0.68 5.54 -2.73
CA LYS A 59 1.97 5.10 -3.30
C LYS A 59 1.79 4.26 -4.56
N ASP A 60 0.62 4.36 -5.19
CA ASP A 60 0.37 3.65 -6.44
C ASP A 60 1.28 4.14 -7.57
N GLY A 61 1.57 3.26 -8.52
CA GLY A 61 2.43 3.55 -9.65
C GLY A 61 3.94 3.41 -9.36
N LYS A 62 4.68 3.04 -10.41
CA LYS A 62 6.13 2.84 -10.36
C LYS A 62 6.80 3.52 -11.54
N GLN A 63 7.96 4.11 -11.31
CA GLN A 63 8.80 4.69 -12.33
C GLN A 63 10.27 4.35 -12.13
N TYR A 64 11.03 4.34 -13.21
CA TYR A 64 12.49 4.31 -13.14
C TYR A 64 13.01 5.69 -12.75
N LEU A 65 13.94 5.73 -11.79
CA LEU A 65 14.61 6.98 -11.44
C LEU A 65 15.53 7.40 -12.59
N LYS A 66 15.28 8.56 -13.20
CA LYS A 66 16.03 9.03 -14.39
C LYS A 66 17.50 9.30 -14.10
N ASN A 67 17.82 9.97 -12.98
CA ASN A 67 19.17 10.32 -12.57
C ASN A 67 19.40 9.86 -11.12
N PRO A 68 19.68 8.57 -10.88
CA PRO A 68 19.87 8.03 -9.54
C PRO A 68 21.23 8.44 -8.95
N ASP A 69 21.25 8.91 -7.70
CA ASP A 69 22.49 9.14 -6.98
C ASP A 69 22.98 7.84 -6.31
N ARG A 70 24.25 7.80 -5.86
CA ARG A 70 24.86 6.64 -5.20
C ARG A 70 24.05 6.15 -3.99
N LYS A 71 23.37 7.06 -3.29
CA LYS A 71 22.50 6.73 -2.15
C LYS A 71 21.25 5.95 -2.57
N ASP A 72 20.67 6.27 -3.74
CA ASP A 72 19.46 5.63 -4.25
C ASP A 72 19.73 4.22 -4.77
N LEU A 73 20.95 3.97 -5.27
CA LEU A 73 21.41 2.65 -5.70
C LEU A 73 21.67 1.67 -4.54
N MET A 74 21.68 2.15 -3.29
CA MET A 74 22.01 1.38 -2.09
C MET A 74 20.85 1.22 -1.10
N LYS A 75 19.65 1.73 -1.43
CA LYS A 75 18.38 1.50 -0.73
C LYS A 75 17.76 0.16 -1.12
#